data_AF-A0A7J4CTD6-F1
#
_entry.id   AF-A0A7J4CTD6-F1
#
_cell.length_a   1.000
_cell.length_b   1.000
_cell.length_c   1.000
_cell.angle_alpha   90.00
_cell.angle_beta   90.00
_cell.angle_gamma   90.00
#
_symmetry.space_group_name_H-M   'P 1'
#
loop_
_entity.id
_entity.type
_entity.pdbx_description
1 polymer ?
#
loop_
_entity_poly.entity_id
_entity_poly.type
_entity_poly.pdbx_seq_one_letter_code
_entity_poly.pdbx_strand_id
1 'polypeptide(L)'
;MSRAHNPSTMNPIVISLLEFNQAFEIPKLEQPGLSDSDLIELRIKLLTEEVQEYAEAARAGDMVEILDALADIGYILAGTIINHGMQDIYDDAFKEVHRSNMAKLVDGKVHRRDDGKVMKPDDWQPPNLAQFLE
;
A
#
# COMPACT_ATOMS: atom_id res chain seq x y z
N MET A 1 -0.86 7.33 -25.65
CA MET A 1 -1.76 6.19 -25.92
C MET A 1 -2.16 5.62 -24.57
N SER A 2 -3.43 5.79 -24.18
CA SER A 2 -3.94 5.32 -22.90
C SER A 2 -3.77 3.80 -22.84
N ARG A 3 -2.92 3.31 -21.92
CA ARG A 3 -2.90 1.89 -21.59
C ARG A 3 -4.23 1.62 -20.89
N ALA A 4 -5.18 1.02 -21.61
CA ALA A 4 -6.36 0.45 -20.99
C ALA A 4 -5.88 -0.51 -19.90
N HIS A 5 -6.10 -0.13 -18.63
CA HIS A 5 -5.80 -0.94 -17.47
C HIS A 5 -6.67 -2.20 -17.56
N ASN A 6 -6.02 -3.36 -17.64
CA ASN A 6 -6.74 -4.63 -17.75
C ASN A 6 -7.25 -4.98 -16.33
N PRO A 7 -8.57 -5.02 -16.07
CA PRO A 7 -9.09 -5.28 -14.72
C PRO A 7 -8.68 -6.65 -14.16
N SER A 8 -8.17 -7.56 -15.00
CA SER A 8 -7.61 -8.86 -14.61
C SER A 8 -6.27 -8.81 -13.85
N THR A 9 -5.68 -7.62 -13.61
CA THR A 9 -4.37 -7.47 -12.94
C THR A 9 -4.37 -6.58 -11.70
N MET A 10 -5.54 -6.11 -11.25
CA MET A 10 -5.67 -5.21 -10.10
C MET A 10 -5.59 -5.96 -8.77
N ASN A 11 -5.04 -5.32 -7.75
CA ASN A 11 -4.90 -5.86 -6.41
C ASN A 11 -6.24 -6.36 -5.85
N PRO A 12 -6.32 -7.59 -5.30
CA PRO A 12 -7.55 -8.09 -4.71
C PRO A 12 -8.15 -7.17 -3.64
N ILE A 13 -7.33 -6.54 -2.79
CA ILE A 13 -7.85 -5.64 -1.74
C ILE A 13 -8.47 -4.37 -2.35
N VAL A 14 -7.90 -3.86 -3.45
CA VAL A 14 -8.43 -2.68 -4.14
C VAL A 14 -9.73 -3.04 -4.86
N ILE A 15 -9.80 -4.21 -5.50
CA ILE A 15 -11.01 -4.72 -6.13
C ILE A 15 -12.15 -4.81 -5.10
N SER A 16 -11.90 -5.42 -3.93
CA SER A 16 -12.90 -5.56 -2.88
C SER A 16 -13.43 -4.20 -2.39
N LEU A 17 -12.57 -3.19 -2.24
CA LEU A 17 -13.03 -1.85 -1.84
C LEU A 17 -13.72 -1.08 -2.96
N LEU A 18 -13.38 -1.32 -4.23
CA LEU A 18 -14.14 -0.76 -5.35
C LEU A 18 -15.55 -1.34 -5.39
N GLU A 19 -15.70 -2.65 -5.16
CA GLU A 19 -17.01 -3.31 -5.02
C GLU A 19 -17.80 -2.71 -3.86
N PHE A 20 -17.17 -2.55 -2.69
CA PHE A 20 -17.78 -1.88 -1.54
C PHE A 20 -18.22 -0.45 -1.87
N ASN A 21 -17.33 0.38 -2.42
CA ASN A 21 -17.68 1.76 -2.77
C ASN A 21 -18.85 1.81 -3.78
N GLN A 22 -18.89 0.89 -4.74
CA GLN A 22 -20.00 0.80 -5.68
C GLN A 22 -21.31 0.41 -4.98
N ALA A 23 -21.29 -0.59 -4.09
CA ALA A 23 -22.48 -1.04 -3.37
C ALA A 23 -23.04 0.02 -2.40
N PHE A 24 -22.16 0.85 -1.83
CA PHE A 24 -22.49 1.89 -0.85
C PHE A 24 -22.56 3.30 -1.45
N GLU A 25 -22.48 3.44 -2.78
CA GLU A 25 -22.52 4.71 -3.51
C GLU A 25 -21.47 5.73 -3.02
N ILE A 26 -20.30 5.25 -2.60
CA ILE A 26 -19.21 6.08 -2.10
C ILE A 26 -18.40 6.60 -3.31
N PRO A 27 -18.27 7.93 -3.49
CA PRO A 27 -17.52 8.50 -4.59
C PRO A 27 -16.01 8.19 -4.45
N LYS A 28 -15.32 8.12 -5.58
CA LYS A 28 -13.86 7.99 -5.66
C LYS A 28 -13.27 9.08 -6.55
N LEU A 29 -11.96 9.31 -6.41
CA LEU A 29 -11.22 10.09 -7.40
C LEU A 29 -10.86 9.19 -8.59
N GLU A 30 -11.04 9.70 -9.81
CA GLU A 30 -10.67 8.97 -11.03
C GLU A 30 -9.20 9.15 -11.40
N GLN A 31 -8.49 10.08 -10.76
CA GLN A 31 -7.08 10.38 -11.01
C GLN A 31 -6.35 10.69 -9.68
N PRO A 32 -5.02 10.48 -9.61
CA PRO A 32 -4.23 10.79 -8.43
C PRO A 32 -4.45 12.23 -7.94
N GLY A 33 -4.80 12.37 -6.66
CA GLY A 33 -5.11 13.69 -6.12
C GLY A 33 -5.36 13.72 -4.61
N LEU A 34 -5.65 14.92 -4.12
CA LEU A 34 -6.07 15.15 -2.75
C LEU A 34 -7.59 15.25 -2.70
N SER A 35 -8.19 14.54 -1.75
CA SER A 35 -9.60 14.70 -1.39
C SER A 35 -9.79 15.88 -0.44
N ASP A 36 -11.01 16.03 0.09
CA ASP A 36 -11.32 16.94 1.20
C ASP A 36 -10.40 16.68 2.42
N SER A 37 -10.01 17.75 3.13
CA SER A 37 -9.11 17.67 4.28
C SER A 37 -9.67 16.81 5.41
N ASP A 38 -10.96 16.87 5.67
CA ASP A 38 -11.60 16.09 6.73
C ASP A 38 -11.56 14.60 6.39
N LEU A 39 -11.68 14.26 5.10
CA LEU A 39 -11.54 12.89 4.63
C LEU A 39 -10.08 12.40 4.77
N ILE A 40 -9.09 13.24 4.48
CA ILE A 40 -7.68 12.89 4.68
C ILE A 40 -7.41 12.60 6.15
N GLU A 41 -7.83 13.48 7.06
CA GLU A 41 -7.67 13.28 8.51
C GLU A 41 -8.39 12.02 9.00
N LEU A 42 -9.59 11.74 8.47
CA LEU A 42 -10.29 10.50 8.77
C LEU A 42 -9.50 9.26 8.33
N ARG A 43 -8.91 9.24 7.12
CA ARG A 43 -8.10 8.10 6.66
C ARG A 43 -6.83 7.92 7.50
N ILE A 44 -6.16 9.01 7.88
CA ILE A 44 -4.99 8.98 8.77
C ILE A 44 -5.37 8.39 10.13
N LYS A 45 -6.48 8.85 10.71
CA LYS A 45 -6.97 8.34 11.99
C LYS A 45 -7.22 6.84 11.93
N LEU A 46 -8.00 6.37 10.94
CA LEU A 46 -8.33 4.95 10.79
C LEU A 46 -7.09 4.09 10.62
N LEU A 47 -6.16 4.47 9.73
CA LEU A 47 -4.89 3.74 9.57
C LEU A 47 -4.08 3.68 10.86
N THR A 48 -4.11 4.74 11.67
CA THR A 48 -3.39 4.78 12.94
C THR A 48 -4.03 3.85 13.97
N GLU A 49 -5.36 3.79 14.00
CA GLU A 49 -6.16 2.91 14.86
C GLU A 49 -5.84 1.44 14.58
N GLU A 50 -5.95 0.99 13.32
CA GLU A 50 -5.70 -0.42 12.97
C GLU A 50 -4.24 -0.86 13.27
N VAL A 51 -3.27 0.04 13.06
CA VAL A 51 -1.87 -0.24 13.38
C VAL A 51 -1.65 -0.37 14.88
N GLN A 52 -2.38 0.40 15.69
CA GLN A 52 -2.33 0.32 17.14
C GLN A 52 -2.94 -1.01 17.63
N GLU A 53 -4.08 -1.41 17.08
CA GLU A 53 -4.73 -2.70 17.38
C GLU A 53 -3.82 -3.88 17.03
N TYR A 54 -3.22 -3.88 15.84
CA TYR A 54 -2.20 -4.86 15.47
C TYR A 54 -1.05 -4.91 16.49
N ALA A 55 -0.55 -3.74 16.90
CA ALA A 55 0.57 -3.67 17.84
C ALA A 55 0.20 -4.19 19.24
N GLU A 56 -1.05 -4.02 19.67
CA GLU A 56 -1.57 -4.57 20.93
C GLU A 56 -1.71 -6.09 20.84
N ALA A 57 -2.38 -6.59 19.80
CA ALA A 57 -2.56 -8.02 19.54
C ALA A 57 -1.22 -8.75 19.41
N ALA A 58 -0.25 -8.18 18.68
CA ALA A 58 1.08 -8.73 18.52
C ALA A 58 1.87 -8.81 19.83
N ARG A 59 1.74 -7.81 20.72
CA ARG A 59 2.38 -7.83 22.05
C ARG A 59 1.69 -8.80 23.00
N ALA A 60 0.39 -9.00 22.86
CA ALA A 60 -0.39 -9.97 23.62
C ALA A 60 -0.18 -11.41 23.13
N GLY A 61 0.33 -11.61 21.92
CA GLY A 61 0.46 -12.93 21.29
C GLY A 61 -0.87 -13.51 20.83
N ASP A 62 -1.86 -12.66 20.57
CA ASP A 62 -3.19 -13.06 20.13
C ASP A 62 -3.24 -13.20 18.60
N MET A 63 -3.14 -14.43 18.12
CA MET A 63 -3.08 -14.72 16.69
C MET A 63 -4.38 -14.41 15.93
N VAL A 64 -5.53 -14.41 16.61
CA VAL A 64 -6.82 -14.12 15.96
C VAL A 64 -6.92 -12.62 15.75
N GLU A 65 -6.66 -11.84 16.80
CA GLU A 65 -6.67 -10.38 16.74
C GLU A 65 -5.55 -9.83 15.84
N ILE A 66 -4.40 -10.51 15.76
CA ILE A 66 -3.36 -10.18 14.76
C ILE A 66 -3.92 -10.32 13.34
N LEU A 67 -4.62 -11.42 13.04
CA LEU A 67 -5.14 -11.66 11.71
C LEU A 67 -6.23 -10.65 11.34
N ASP A 68 -7.09 -10.31 12.30
CA ASP A 68 -8.15 -9.31 12.17
C ASP A 68 -7.57 -7.93 11.85
N ALA A 69 -6.68 -7.42 12.70
CA ALA A 69 -6.06 -6.12 12.50
C ALA A 69 -5.24 -6.04 11.19
N LEU A 70 -4.59 -7.13 10.76
CA LEU A 70 -3.90 -7.17 9.46
C LEU A 70 -4.87 -7.10 8.28
N ALA A 71 -6.05 -7.73 8.39
CA ALA A 71 -7.10 -7.64 7.38
C ALA A 71 -7.66 -6.21 7.32
N ASP A 72 -7.92 -5.59 8.47
CA ASP A 72 -8.43 -4.23 8.56
C ASP A 72 -7.44 -3.18 8.06
N ILE A 73 -6.14 -3.31 8.38
CA ILE A 73 -5.09 -2.50 7.74
C ILE A 73 -5.17 -2.60 6.22
N GLY A 74 -5.34 -3.81 5.68
CA GLY A 74 -5.50 -4.02 4.23
C GLY A 74 -6.74 -3.30 3.67
N TYR A 75 -7.85 -3.39 4.39
CA TYR A 75 -9.14 -2.79 4.01
C TYR A 75 -9.07 -1.25 4.02
N ILE A 76 -8.51 -0.68 5.10
CA ILE A 76 -8.31 0.77 5.23
C ILE A 76 -7.19 1.27 4.32
N LEU A 77 -6.19 0.47 3.98
CA LEU A 77 -5.21 0.87 2.95
C LEU A 77 -5.89 0.98 1.58
N ALA A 78 -6.66 -0.02 1.18
CA ALA A 78 -7.36 -0.06 -0.10
C ALA A 78 -8.30 1.13 -0.30
N GLY A 79 -9.12 1.47 0.70
CA GLY A 79 -10.00 2.64 0.61
C GLY A 79 -9.22 3.96 0.56
N THR A 80 -8.02 4.01 1.16
CA THR A 80 -7.17 5.22 1.13
C THR A 80 -6.56 5.40 -0.26
N ILE A 81 -6.12 4.30 -0.89
CA ILE A 81 -5.66 4.29 -2.29
C ILE A 81 -6.74 4.84 -3.22
N ILE A 82 -7.98 4.38 -3.06
CA ILE A 82 -9.12 4.80 -3.89
C ILE A 82 -9.51 6.26 -3.64
N ASN A 83 -9.48 6.71 -2.37
CA ASN A 83 -9.76 8.11 -2.03
C ASN A 83 -8.73 9.07 -2.63
N HIS A 84 -7.50 8.62 -2.84
CA HIS A 84 -6.48 9.36 -3.56
C HIS A 84 -6.51 9.17 -5.07
N GLY A 85 -7.43 8.38 -5.62
CA GLY A 85 -7.52 8.10 -7.06
C GLY A 85 -6.34 7.32 -7.61
N MET A 86 -5.68 6.53 -6.77
CA MET A 86 -4.47 5.79 -7.11
C MET A 86 -4.73 4.31 -7.45
N GLN A 87 -5.99 3.87 -7.53
CA GLN A 87 -6.36 2.46 -7.76
C GLN A 87 -5.73 1.87 -9.02
N ASP A 88 -5.54 2.67 -10.08
CA ASP A 88 -5.02 2.19 -11.36
C ASP A 88 -3.49 2.17 -11.43
N ILE A 89 -2.81 2.83 -10.48
CA ILE A 89 -1.35 2.95 -10.44
C ILE A 89 -0.69 2.24 -9.25
N TYR A 90 -1.47 1.87 -8.22
CA TYR A 90 -0.95 1.32 -6.98
C TYR A 90 -0.13 0.04 -7.18
N ASP A 91 -0.60 -0.89 -8.01
CA ASP A 91 0.12 -2.15 -8.24
C ASP A 91 1.46 -1.96 -8.93
N ASP A 92 1.55 -1.00 -9.85
CA ASP A 92 2.80 -0.70 -10.54
C ASP A 92 3.78 0.05 -9.61
N ALA A 93 3.27 0.96 -8.76
CA ALA A 93 4.05 1.56 -7.69
C ALA A 93 4.57 0.51 -6.70
N PHE A 94 3.73 -0.45 -6.28
CA PHE A 94 4.14 -1.53 -5.39
C PHE A 94 5.20 -2.43 -6.03
N LYS A 95 5.03 -2.79 -7.31
CA LYS A 95 6.03 -3.56 -8.07
C LYS A 95 7.36 -2.82 -8.16
N GLU A 96 7.36 -1.50 -8.34
CA GLU A 96 8.58 -0.70 -8.40
C GLU A 96 9.28 -0.63 -7.04
N VAL A 97 8.54 -0.49 -5.94
CA VAL A 97 9.08 -0.62 -4.58
C VAL A 97 9.67 -2.02 -4.36
N HIS A 98 8.95 -3.07 -4.76
CA HIS A 98 9.42 -4.44 -4.64
C HIS A 98 10.70 -4.69 -5.46
N ARG A 99 10.74 -4.25 -6.72
CA ARG A 99 11.93 -4.30 -7.58
C ARG A 99 13.13 -3.65 -6.91
N SER A 100 12.98 -2.42 -6.40
CA SER A 100 14.06 -1.71 -5.71
C SER A 100 14.48 -2.42 -4.43
N ASN A 101 13.56 -3.03 -3.68
CA ASN A 101 13.89 -3.81 -2.49
C ASN A 101 14.67 -5.09 -2.82
N MET A 102 14.26 -5.83 -3.85
CA MET A 102 14.93 -7.05 -4.29
C MET A 102 16.29 -6.79 -4.92
N ALA A 103 16.47 -5.62 -5.55
CA ALA A 103 17.76 -5.16 -6.07
C ALA A 103 18.82 -4.91 -4.97
N LYS A 104 18.47 -4.99 -3.67
CA LYS A 104 19.43 -4.91 -2.56
C LYS A 104 20.20 -6.23 -2.34
N LEU A 105 19.79 -7.31 -3.02
CA LEU A 105 20.47 -8.61 -2.93
C LEU A 105 21.78 -8.57 -3.71
N VAL A 106 22.86 -9.04 -3.09
CA VAL A 106 24.14 -9.36 -3.75
C VAL A 106 24.33 -10.87 -3.59
N ASP A 107 24.53 -11.57 -4.71
CA ASP A 107 24.61 -13.04 -4.75
C ASP A 107 23.44 -13.74 -4.04
N GLY A 108 22.24 -13.18 -4.18
CA GLY A 108 21.01 -13.72 -3.57
C GLY A 108 20.88 -13.49 -2.06
N LYS A 109 21.78 -12.70 -1.45
CA LYS A 109 21.78 -12.43 0.00
C LYS A 109 21.69 -10.93 0.28
N VAL A 110 21.05 -10.62 1.41
CA VAL A 110 21.04 -9.26 1.95
C VAL A 110 22.30 -9.08 2.80
N HIS A 111 23.14 -8.11 2.45
CA HIS A 111 24.21 -7.66 3.34
C HIS A 111 23.64 -6.68 4.37
N ARG A 112 24.01 -6.86 5.64
CA ARG A 112 23.58 -6.01 6.75
C ARG A 112 24.79 -5.45 7.47
N ARG A 113 24.64 -4.24 8.02
CA ARG A 113 25.59 -3.69 9.00
C ARG A 113 25.33 -4.29 10.38
N ASP A 114 26.23 -3.99 11.31
CA ASP A 114 26.15 -4.43 12.71
C ASP A 114 24.89 -3.93 13.44
N ASP A 115 24.28 -2.83 12.99
CA ASP A 115 23.00 -2.31 13.50
C ASP A 115 21.76 -2.98 12.87
N GLY A 116 21.96 -4.01 12.04
CA GLY A 116 20.90 -4.73 11.33
C GLY A 116 20.40 -4.04 10.06
N LYS A 117 20.87 -2.83 9.74
CA LYS A 117 20.46 -2.08 8.55
C LYS A 117 20.89 -2.79 7.28
N VAL A 118 19.94 -2.96 6.36
CA VAL A 118 20.20 -3.49 5.02
C VAL A 118 21.08 -2.53 4.23
N MET A 119 22.19 -3.05 3.70
CA MET A 119 23.11 -2.33 2.82
C MET A 119 22.59 -2.33 1.38
N LYS A 120 22.93 -1.25 0.67
CA LYS A 120 22.60 -1.07 -0.74
C LYS A 120 23.86 -1.34 -1.58
N PRO A 121 23.80 -2.16 -2.63
CA PRO A 121 24.88 -2.31 -3.60
C PRO A 121 25.19 -0.99 -4.33
N ASP A 122 26.37 -0.89 -4.96
CA ASP A 122 26.84 0.33 -5.64
C ASP A 122 25.98 0.73 -6.84
N ASP A 123 25.41 -0.24 -7.56
CA ASP A 123 24.55 -0.05 -8.73
C ASP A 123 23.04 0.05 -8.38
N TRP A 124 22.70 0.00 -7.09
CA TRP A 124 21.33 0.05 -6.63
C TRP A 124 20.65 1.39 -6.93
N GLN A 125 19.40 1.33 -7.38
CA GLN A 125 18.56 2.51 -7.63
C GLN A 125 17.33 2.52 -6.72
N PRO A 126 16.97 3.68 -6.13
CA PRO A 126 15.72 3.83 -5.39
C PRO A 126 14.50 3.61 -6.31
N PRO A 127 13.31 3.31 -5.74
CA PRO A 127 12.11 3.22 -6.55
C PRO A 127 11.79 4.60 -7.14
N ASN A 128 11.54 4.67 -8.45
CA ASN A 128 11.07 5.91 -9.08
C ASN A 128 9.54 5.94 -9.07
N LEU A 129 8.91 6.52 -8.06
CA LEU A 129 7.44 6.58 -7.97
C LEU A 129 6.83 7.77 -8.72
N ALA A 130 7.62 8.81 -9.01
CA ALA A 130 7.14 10.00 -9.72
C ALA A 130 6.60 9.66 -11.11
N GLN A 131 7.17 8.64 -11.77
CA GLN A 131 6.75 8.17 -13.10
C GLN A 131 5.28 7.73 -13.20
N PHE A 132 4.60 7.49 -12.06
CA PHE A 132 3.20 7.09 -12.01
C PHE A 132 2.24 8.25 -11.73
N LEU A 133 2.77 9.45 -11.45
CA LEU A 133 2.01 10.66 -11.11
C LEU A 133 2.15 11.77 -12.17
N GLU A 134 2.92 11.51 -13.24
CA GLU A 134 3.20 12.43 -14.37
C GLU A 134 2.20 12.33 -15.51
#